data_AF-A0A383BUT1-F1
#
_entry.id   AF-A0A383BUT1-F1
#
_cell.length_a   1.000
_cell.length_b   1.000
_cell.length_c   1.000
_cell.angle_alpha   90.00
_cell.angle_beta   90.00
_cell.angle_gamma   90.00
#
_symmetry.space_group_name_H-M   'P 1'
#
loop_
_entity.id
_entity.type
_entity.pdbx_description
1 polymer ?
#
loop_
_entity_poly.entity_id
_entity_poly.type
_entity_poly.pdbx_seq_one_letter_code
_entity_poly.pdbx_strand_id
1 'polypeptide(L)' 'MQDHHTFKDGIKFRPKYKWPRKDAKQSCPKCNEPLERVANSKNYYGKPWWCSSCQWQFSQEDLVSLKNNT' A
#
# COMPACT_ATOMS: atom_id res chain seq x y z
N MET A 1 36.12 3.55 18.83
CA MET A 1 34.68 3.42 19.15
C MET A 1 33.96 3.59 17.83
N GLN A 2 33.14 2.62 17.44
CA GLN A 2 32.65 2.47 16.07
C GLN A 2 31.83 3.69 15.65
N ASP A 3 32.23 4.36 14.56
CA ASP A 3 31.52 5.45 13.93
C ASP A 3 30.06 5.05 13.68
N HIS A 4 29.17 5.59 14.52
CA HIS A 4 27.74 5.48 14.33
C HIS A 4 27.40 6.30 13.10
N HIS A 5 27.35 5.64 11.93
CA HIS A 5 26.85 6.19 10.68
C HIS A 5 25.48 6.84 10.95
N THR A 6 25.53 8.15 11.17
CA THR A 6 24.35 9.00 11.21
C THR A 6 23.85 8.99 9.79
N PHE A 7 22.84 8.19 9.49
CA PHE A 7 22.13 8.22 8.21
C PHE A 7 21.53 9.64 8.06
N LYS A 8 22.33 10.56 7.51
CA LYS A 8 22.02 11.98 7.30
C LYS A 8 20.98 12.21 6.21
N ASP A 9 20.60 11.15 5.49
CA ASP A 9 19.49 11.15 4.56
C ASP A 9 18.49 10.11 5.07
N GLY A 10 17.45 10.59 5.75
CA GLY A 10 16.54 9.73 6.52
C GLY A 10 16.01 8.58 5.69
N ILE A 11 16.27 7.34 6.14
CA ILE A 11 15.82 6.11 5.48
C ILE A 11 14.30 6.07 5.42
N LYS A 12 13.72 6.68 4.40
CA LYS A 12 12.29 6.60 4.10
C LYS A 12 12.12 6.56 2.60
N PHE A 13 12.62 5.50 1.99
CA PHE A 13 12.25 5.12 0.64
C PHE A 13 10.78 4.68 0.69
N ARG A 14 9.84 5.64 0.75
CA ARG A 14 8.42 5.35 0.57
C ARG A 14 8.29 4.74 -0.83
N PRO A 15 7.86 3.48 -0.97
CA PRO A 15 7.57 2.93 -2.28
C PRO A 15 6.62 3.88 -3.02
N LYS A 16 6.90 4.14 -4.31
CA LYS A 16 6.13 5.08 -5.15
C LYS A 16 4.77 4.48 -5.55
N TYR A 17 3.96 4.08 -4.57
CA TYR A 17 2.63 3.55 -4.83
C TYR A 17 1.69 4.66 -5.30
N LYS A 18 0.90 4.35 -6.33
CA LYS A 18 -0.21 5.20 -6.76
C LYS A 18 -1.30 5.12 -5.70
N TRP A 19 -1.49 6.20 -4.95
CA TRP A 19 -2.63 6.31 -4.05
C TRP A 19 -3.91 6.52 -4.85
N PRO A 20 -4.96 5.76 -4.57
CA PRO A 20 -6.22 5.90 -5.27
C PRO A 20 -6.93 7.20 -4.86
N ARG A 21 -7.85 7.67 -5.73
CA ARG A 21 -8.70 8.83 -5.44
C ARG A 21 -9.57 8.58 -4.20
N LYS A 22 -10.07 9.66 -3.59
CA LYS A 22 -10.90 9.58 -2.38
C LYS A 22 -12.16 8.72 -2.59
N ASP A 23 -12.75 8.80 -3.78
CA ASP A 23 -13.94 8.05 -4.21
C ASP A 23 -13.64 6.72 -4.90
N ALA A 24 -12.36 6.31 -4.92
CA ALA A 24 -12.03 5.02 -5.50
C ALA A 24 -12.63 3.90 -4.65
N LYS A 25 -13.27 2.95 -5.32
CA LYS A 25 -13.77 1.71 -4.72
C LYS A 25 -13.07 0.54 -5.38
N GLN A 26 -12.51 -0.35 -4.58
CA GLN A 26 -12.00 -1.63 -5.05
C GLN A 26 -12.48 -2.78 -4.20
N SER A 27 -12.57 -3.94 -4.82
CA SER A 27 -12.93 -5.19 -4.18
C SER A 27 -11.68 -6.05 -4.00
N CYS A 28 -11.62 -6.78 -2.89
CA CYS A 28 -10.54 -7.69 -2.58
C CYS A 28 -10.56 -8.84 -3.60
N PRO A 29 -9.45 -9.11 -4.30
CA PRO A 29 -9.38 -10.20 -5.27
C PRO A 29 -9.44 -11.59 -4.62
N LYS A 30 -9.29 -11.68 -3.29
CA LYS A 30 -9.33 -12.95 -2.55
C LYS A 30 -10.71 -13.30 -2.01
N CYS A 31 -11.43 -12.33 -1.45
CA CYS A 31 -12.71 -12.55 -0.76
C CYS A 31 -13.87 -11.73 -1.33
N ASN A 32 -13.62 -10.93 -2.37
CA ASN A 32 -14.60 -10.07 -3.04
C ASN A 32 -15.24 -8.96 -2.18
N GLU A 33 -14.78 -8.79 -0.94
CA GLU A 33 -15.19 -7.73 -0.02
C GLU A 33 -14.65 -6.34 -0.43
N PRO A 34 -15.30 -5.24 -0.05
CA PRO A 34 -14.80 -3.90 -0.32
C PRO A 34 -13.48 -3.62 0.42
N LEU A 35 -12.47 -3.15 -0.31
CA LEU A 35 -11.20 -2.71 0.24
C LEU A 35 -11.33 -1.32 0.87
N GLU A 36 -10.74 -1.18 2.05
CA GLU A 36 -10.60 0.08 2.75
C GLU A 36 -9.41 0.86 2.19
N ARG A 37 -9.65 2.13 1.89
CA ARG A 37 -8.62 3.04 1.40
C ARG A 37 -7.83 3.60 2.58
N VAL A 38 -6.55 3.27 2.66
CA VAL A 38 -5.65 3.84 3.66
C VAL A 38 -5.34 5.30 3.30
N ALA A 39 -5.20 6.16 4.32
CA ALA A 39 -4.81 7.55 4.10
C ALA A 39 -3.35 7.66 3.63
N ASN A 40 -3.07 8.56 2.68
CA ASN A 40 -1.72 8.83 2.17
C ASN A 40 -0.93 9.67 3.18
N SER A 41 -0.59 9.08 4.33
CA SER A 41 0.20 9.75 5.36
C SER A 41 1.70 9.63 5.06
N LYS A 42 2.46 10.70 5.30
CA LYS A 42 3.93 10.71 5.13
C LYS A 42 4.64 9.66 6.00
N ASN A 43 4.00 9.25 7.09
CA ASN A 43 4.54 8.25 8.01
C ASN A 43 4.03 6.82 7.72
N TYR A 44 3.24 6.64 6.66
CA TYR A 44 2.72 5.34 6.28
C TYR A 44 3.52 4.78 5.09
N TYR A 45 4.03 3.55 5.26
CA TYR A 45 4.86 2.82 4.29
C TYR A 45 4.16 1.58 3.70
N GLY A 46 2.90 1.34 4.08
CA GLY A 46 2.11 0.24 3.56
C GLY A 46 1.51 0.53 2.18
N LYS A 47 0.71 -0.41 1.69
CA LYS A 47 0.02 -0.27 0.40
C LYS A 47 -1.30 0.48 0.60
N PRO A 48 -1.81 1.18 -0.43
CA PRO A 48 -2.98 2.06 -0.30
C PRO A 48 -4.32 1.35 0.00
N TRP A 49 -4.44 0.06 -0.29
CA TRP A 49 -5.66 -0.70 -0.08
C TRP A 49 -5.48 -1.71 1.03
N TRP A 50 -6.41 -1.72 1.98
CA TRP A 50 -6.48 -2.64 3.09
C TRP A 50 -7.74 -3.49 3.00
N CYS A 51 -7.62 -4.79 3.21
CA CYS A 51 -8.76 -5.67 3.38
C CYS A 51 -8.85 -6.07 4.84
N SER A 52 -9.89 -5.67 5.57
CA SER A 52 -10.11 -6.07 6.96
C SER A 52 -10.40 -7.57 7.08
N SER A 53 -11.19 -8.14 6.17
CA SER A 53 -11.55 -9.57 6.18
C SER A 53 -10.35 -10.49 5.91
N CYS A 54 -9.45 -10.11 4.99
CA CYS A 54 -8.23 -10.88 4.70
C CYS A 54 -7.00 -10.46 5.51
N GLN A 55 -7.09 -9.35 6.24
CA GLN A 55 -5.95 -8.67 6.88
C GLN A 55 -4.78 -8.45 5.91
N TRP A 56 -5.09 -8.10 4.66
CA TRP A 56 -4.12 -8.02 3.56
C TRP A 56 -4.06 -6.64 2.92
N GLN A 57 -2.88 -6.30 2.40
CA GLN A 57 -2.60 -5.02 1.76
C GLN A 57 -2.37 -5.19 0.26
N PHE A 58 -2.98 -4.33 -0.55
CA PHE A 58 -2.86 -4.36 -2.01
C PHE A 58 -2.43 -3.00 -2.57
N SER A 59 -1.55 -3.01 -3.56
CA SER A 59 -1.28 -1.82 -4.36
C SER A 59 -2.24 -1.77 -5.55
N GLN A 60 -2.33 -0.63 -6.22
CA GLN A 60 -3.09 -0.53 -7.46
C GLN A 60 -2.57 -1.54 -8.51
N GLU A 61 -1.26 -1.76 -8.55
CA GLU A 61 -0.61 -2.69 -9.47
C GLU A 61 -0.94 -4.14 -9.14
N ASP A 62 -0.96 -4.53 -7.85
CA ASP A 62 -1.41 -5.86 -7.43
C ASP A 62 -2.83 -6.14 -7.94
N LEU A 63 -3.74 -5.18 -7.75
CA LEU A 63 -5.14 -5.34 -8.17
C LEU A 63 -5.28 -5.41 -9.70
N VAL A 64 -4.47 -4.68 -10.45
CA VAL A 64 -4.47 -4.75 -11.93
C VAL A 64 -3.90 -6.09 -12.40
N SER A 65 -2.77 -6.53 -11.85
CA SER A 65 -2.14 -7.81 -12.20
C SER A 65 -3.05 -9.00 -11.91
N LEU A 66 -3.79 -8.96 -10.80
CA LEU A 66 -4.74 -10.02 -10.43
C LEU A 66 -5.95 -10.06 -11.37
N LYS A 67 -6.44 -8.90 -11.84
CA LYS A 67 -7.55 -8.85 -12.83
C LYS A 67 -7.16 -9.32 -14.22
N ASN A 68 -5.92 -9.10 -14.64
CA ASN A 68 -5.45 -9.53 -15.96
C ASN A 68 -5.19 -11.05 -16.05
N ASN A 69 -5.19 -11.77 -14.92
CA ASN A 69 -4.99 -13.22 -14.86
C ASN A 69 -6.31 -14.01 -14.68
N THR A 70 -7.46 -13.39 -14.86
CA THR A 70 -8.81 -14.00 -14.80
C THR A 70 -9.52 -13.79 -16.12
#